data_AF-A0AA89C086-F1
#
_entry.id   AF-A0AA89C086-F1
#
_cell.length_a   1.000
_cell.length_b   1.000
_cell.length_c   1.000
_cell.angle_alpha   90.00
_cell.angle_beta   90.00
_cell.angle_gamma   90.00
#
_symmetry.space_group_name_H-M   'P 1'
#
loop_
_entity.id
_entity.type
_entity.pdbx_description
1 polymer ?
#
loop_
_entity_poly.entity_id
_entity_poly.type
_entity_poly.pdbx_seq_one_letter_code
_entity_poly.pdbx_strand_id
1 'polypeptide(L)'
;MWCDFKAIIHTSVDKFVPTKRILSRHSHPWMNTSLRKQSNRKQRAYTTAKRSDLPKDWRRYKRLKAELQKESRQAHTAHMREKVSEDLHTQPKRFWSYVRSWKQDSSGIAALKNSD
;
A
#
# COMPACT_ATOMS: atom_id res chain seq x y z
N MET A 1 -34.85 25.32 -17.67
CA MET A 1 -34.87 25.80 -16.26
C MET A 1 -34.04 24.93 -15.32
N TRP A 2 -34.36 23.64 -15.12
CA TRP A 2 -33.57 22.76 -14.24
C TRP A 2 -32.13 22.52 -14.74
N CYS A 3 -31.96 22.31 -16.05
CA CYS A 3 -30.64 22.10 -16.65
C CYS A 3 -29.72 23.31 -16.48
N ASP A 4 -30.28 24.51 -16.65
CA ASP A 4 -29.54 25.77 -16.56
C ASP A 4 -29.10 26.03 -15.12
N PHE A 5 -30.02 25.84 -14.18
CA PHE A 5 -29.72 25.92 -12.75
C PHE A 5 -28.62 24.94 -12.33
N LYS A 6 -28.73 23.68 -12.75
CA LYS A 6 -27.73 22.65 -12.48
C LYS A 6 -26.36 23.02 -13.08
N ALA A 7 -26.33 23.55 -14.30
CA ALA A 7 -25.09 23.96 -14.96
C ALA A 7 -24.40 25.13 -14.23
N ILE A 8 -25.18 26.13 -13.79
CA ILE A 8 -24.66 27.27 -13.01
C ILE A 8 -24.06 26.80 -11.68
N ILE A 9 -24.71 25.86 -10.98
CA ILE A 9 -24.18 25.31 -9.74
C ILE A 9 -22.87 24.54 -9.98
N HIS A 10 -22.83 23.64 -10.97
CA HIS A 10 -21.60 22.87 -11.24
C HIS A 10 -20.43 23.77 -11.62
N THR A 11 -20.64 24.74 -12.51
CA THR A 11 -19.60 25.70 -12.92
C THR A 11 -19.13 26.57 -11.76
N SER A 12 -20.03 26.99 -10.88
CA SER A 12 -19.67 27.76 -9.68
C SER A 12 -18.86 26.91 -8.70
N VAL A 13 -19.24 25.65 -8.48
CA VAL A 13 -18.51 24.72 -7.61
C VAL A 13 -17.11 24.48 -8.16
N ASP A 14 -16.96 24.16 -9.45
CA ASP A 14 -15.66 23.88 -10.07
C ASP A 14 -14.72 25.09 -10.05
N LYS A 15 -15.26 26.31 -10.16
CA LYS A 15 -14.47 27.55 -10.21
C LYS A 15 -14.04 28.05 -8.83
N PHE A 16 -14.93 27.93 -7.83
CA PHE A 16 -14.73 28.59 -6.54
C PHE A 16 -14.38 27.64 -5.40
N VAL A 17 -14.56 26.33 -5.55
CA VAL A 17 -14.17 25.34 -4.54
C VAL A 17 -12.77 24.82 -4.86
N PRO A 18 -11.75 25.10 -4.03
CA PRO A 18 -10.43 24.52 -4.21
C PRO A 18 -10.51 23.01 -4.05
N THR A 19 -10.29 22.27 -5.13
CA THR A 19 -10.19 20.82 -5.09
C THR A 19 -8.73 20.38 -5.18
N LYS A 20 -8.40 19.29 -4.49
CA LYS A 20 -7.10 18.63 -4.64
C LYS A 20 -7.31 17.20 -5.08
N ARG A 21 -6.54 16.77 -6.08
CA ARG A 21 -6.53 15.38 -6.51
C ARG A 21 -5.70 14.57 -5.54
N ILE A 22 -6.36 13.79 -4.69
CA ILE A 22 -5.67 12.84 -3.81
C ILE A 22 -5.42 11.57 -4.62
N LEU A 23 -4.16 11.31 -4.94
CA LEU A 23 -3.78 10.01 -5.50
C LEU A 23 -4.06 8.91 -4.47
N SER A 24 -4.50 7.75 -4.94
CA SER A 24 -4.59 6.58 -4.05
C SER A 24 -3.25 6.35 -3.39
N ARG A 25 -3.24 6.02 -2.08
CA ARG A 25 -2.01 5.69 -1.36
C ARG A 25 -1.16 4.75 -2.20
N HIS A 26 0.14 5.06 -2.30
CA HIS A 26 1.11 4.20 -2.96
C HIS A 26 1.02 2.80 -2.35
N SER A 27 0.42 1.89 -3.11
CA SER A 27 0.35 0.49 -2.81
C SER A 27 1.33 -0.20 -3.74
N HIS A 28 2.03 -1.21 -3.25
CA HIS A 28 2.92 -1.97 -4.09
C HIS A 28 2.15 -2.51 -5.30
N PRO A 29 2.73 -2.52 -6.52
CA PRO A 29 2.01 -2.95 -7.72
C PRO A 29 1.47 -4.38 -7.64
N TRP A 30 2.14 -5.25 -6.87
CA TRP A 30 1.73 -6.63 -6.62
C TRP A 30 0.64 -6.78 -5.52
N MET A 31 0.25 -5.69 -4.86
CA MET A 31 -0.71 -5.74 -3.77
C MET A 31 -2.14 -5.67 -4.31
N ASN A 32 -2.79 -6.83 -4.34
CA ASN A 32 -4.17 -6.97 -4.82
C ASN A 32 -5.22 -6.75 -3.71
N THR A 33 -6.49 -6.65 -4.12
CA THR A 33 -7.63 -6.48 -3.21
C THR A 33 -7.79 -7.66 -2.24
N SER A 34 -7.44 -8.88 -2.65
CA SER A 34 -7.52 -10.08 -1.81
C SER A 34 -6.54 -10.01 -0.64
N LEU A 35 -5.26 -9.71 -0.90
CA LEU A 35 -4.22 -9.50 0.11
C LEU A 35 -4.60 -8.39 1.08
N ARG A 36 -5.23 -7.31 0.59
CA ARG A 36 -5.73 -6.24 1.46
C ARG A 36 -6.85 -6.74 2.38
N LYS A 37 -7.80 -7.52 1.85
CA LYS A 37 -8.87 -8.14 2.66
C LYS A 37 -8.29 -9.08 3.72
N GLN A 38 -7.28 -9.87 3.36
CA GLN A 38 -6.58 -10.77 4.30
C GLN A 38 -5.79 -10.01 5.36
N SER A 39 -5.09 -8.94 4.99
CA SER A 39 -4.40 -8.06 5.94
C SER A 39 -5.37 -7.47 6.97
N ASN A 40 -6.53 -6.98 6.50
CA ASN A 40 -7.59 -6.50 7.38
C ASN A 40 -8.16 -7.62 8.27
N ARG A 41 -8.33 -8.84 7.73
CA ARG A 41 -8.78 -10.01 8.51
C ARG A 41 -7.76 -10.38 9.60
N LYS A 42 -6.47 -10.39 9.26
CA LYS A 42 -5.37 -10.59 10.21
C LYS A 42 -5.39 -9.52 11.30
N GLN A 43 -5.63 -8.26 10.93
CA GLN A 43 -5.66 -7.16 11.90
C GLN A 43 -6.83 -7.28 12.86
N ARG A 44 -8.02 -7.59 12.36
CA ARG A 44 -9.18 -7.88 13.21
C ARG A 44 -8.91 -9.02 14.18
N ALA A 45 -8.30 -10.11 13.69
CA ALA A 45 -7.94 -11.25 14.54
C ALA A 45 -6.92 -10.87 15.64
N TYR A 46 -5.94 -10.00 15.33
CA TYR A 46 -5.02 -9.46 16.32
C TYR A 46 -5.76 -8.64 17.39
N THR A 47 -6.64 -7.73 16.97
CA THR A 47 -7.44 -6.93 17.92
C THR A 47 -8.28 -7.82 18.83
N THR A 48 -8.91 -8.87 18.28
CA THR A 48 -9.65 -9.87 19.08
C THR A 48 -8.74 -10.61 20.05
N ALA A 49 -7.58 -11.11 19.59
CA ALA A 49 -6.63 -11.82 20.44
C ALA A 49 -6.11 -10.94 21.58
N LYS A 50 -5.76 -9.68 21.28
CA LYS A 50 -5.30 -8.71 22.29
C LYS A 50 -6.39 -8.38 23.32
N ARG A 51 -7.67 -8.34 22.90
CA ARG A 51 -8.79 -8.02 23.80
C ARG A 51 -9.20 -9.21 24.68
N SER A 52 -9.18 -10.42 24.14
CA SER A 52 -9.65 -11.63 24.83
C SER A 52 -8.54 -12.35 25.61
N ASP A 53 -7.30 -12.20 25.17
CA ASP A 53 -6.10 -12.89 25.63
C ASP A 53 -6.18 -14.43 25.69
N LEU A 54 -7.10 -15.01 24.91
CA LEU A 54 -7.27 -16.45 24.87
C LEU A 54 -6.28 -17.10 23.89
N PRO A 55 -5.67 -18.25 24.26
CA PRO A 55 -4.75 -18.97 23.36
C PRO A 55 -5.36 -19.33 22.01
N LYS A 56 -6.68 -19.58 21.95
CA LYS A 56 -7.40 -19.87 20.70
C LYS A 56 -7.36 -18.70 19.72
N ASP A 57 -7.50 -17.47 20.20
CA ASP A 57 -7.55 -16.26 19.38
C ASP A 57 -6.14 -15.90 18.89
N TRP A 58 -5.13 -16.09 19.74
CA TRP A 58 -3.73 -16.02 19.34
C TRP A 58 -3.35 -17.04 18.26
N ARG A 59 -3.81 -18.30 18.38
CA ARG A 59 -3.60 -19.33 17.33
C ARG A 59 -4.25 -18.91 16.01
N ARG A 60 -5.47 -18.40 16.05
CA ARG A 60 -6.17 -17.89 14.86
C ARG A 60 -5.41 -16.73 14.20
N TYR A 61 -4.93 -15.78 14.99
CA TYR A 61 -4.11 -14.68 14.49
C TYR A 61 -2.81 -15.19 13.84
N LYS A 62 -2.07 -16.07 14.52
CA LYS A 62 -0.81 -16.64 14.00
C LYS A 62 -1.02 -17.36 12.66
N ARG A 63 -2.09 -18.14 12.54
CA ARG A 63 -2.46 -18.81 11.27
C ARG A 63 -2.70 -17.80 10.15
N LEU A 64 -3.55 -16.81 10.38
CA LEU A 64 -3.84 -15.76 9.39
C LEU A 64 -2.60 -14.93 9.02
N LYS A 65 -1.70 -14.70 9.97
CA LYS A 65 -0.42 -14.03 9.71
C LYS A 65 0.46 -14.86 8.78
N ALA A 66 0.59 -16.16 9.01
CA ALA A 66 1.39 -17.05 8.18
C ALA A 66 0.82 -17.18 6.75
N GLU A 67 -0.51 -17.33 6.63
CA GLU A 67 -1.21 -17.36 5.33
C GLU A 67 -0.94 -16.07 4.53
N LEU A 68 -1.14 -14.90 5.15
CA LEU A 68 -0.89 -13.62 4.51
C LEU A 68 0.57 -13.45 4.08
N GLN A 69 1.54 -13.87 4.91
CA GLN A 69 2.96 -13.80 4.57
C GLN A 69 3.29 -14.67 3.36
N LYS A 70 2.72 -15.89 3.30
CA LYS A 70 2.90 -16.79 2.16
C LYS A 70 2.33 -16.18 0.88
N GLU A 71 1.08 -15.73 0.91
CA GLU A 71 0.41 -15.16 -0.27
C GLU A 71 1.07 -13.85 -0.73
N SER A 72 1.50 -13.00 0.20
CA SER A 72 2.21 -11.76 -0.14
C SER A 72 3.54 -12.05 -0.84
N ARG A 73 4.29 -13.06 -0.38
CA ARG A 73 5.54 -13.48 -1.04
C ARG A 73 5.28 -14.04 -2.44
N GLN A 74 4.23 -14.83 -2.59
CA GLN A 74 3.82 -15.38 -3.89
C GLN A 74 3.42 -14.29 -4.86
N ALA A 75 2.59 -13.34 -4.45
CA ALA A 75 2.17 -12.21 -5.29
C ALA A 75 3.36 -11.34 -5.71
N HIS A 76 4.29 -11.08 -4.80
CA HIS A 76 5.52 -10.37 -5.11
C HIS A 76 6.36 -11.15 -6.14
N THR A 77 6.57 -12.44 -5.92
CA THR A 77 7.36 -13.30 -6.83
C THR A 77 6.73 -13.39 -8.21
N ALA A 78 5.41 -13.51 -8.30
CA ALA A 78 4.67 -13.52 -9.56
C ALA A 78 4.88 -12.20 -10.33
N HIS A 79 4.72 -11.06 -9.65
CA HIS A 79 4.97 -9.76 -10.25
C HIS A 79 6.43 -9.58 -10.72
N MET A 80 7.40 -10.14 -9.98
CA MET A 80 8.81 -10.10 -10.39
C MET A 80 9.05 -10.85 -11.69
N ARG A 81 8.49 -12.07 -11.78
CA ARG A 81 8.63 -12.92 -12.96
C ARG A 81 7.95 -12.30 -14.18
N GLU A 82 6.70 -11.86 -14.01
CA GLU A 82 5.84 -11.45 -15.12
C GLU A 82 6.15 -10.05 -15.63
N LYS A 83 6.32 -9.07 -14.74
CA LYS A 83 6.40 -7.65 -15.13
C LYS A 83 7.81 -7.10 -15.08
N VAL A 84 8.52 -7.39 -14.01
CA VAL A 84 9.86 -6.80 -13.81
C VAL A 84 10.89 -7.45 -14.74
N SER A 85 10.79 -8.75 -15.04
CA SER A 85 11.71 -9.37 -16.01
C SER A 85 11.49 -8.86 -17.45
N GLU A 86 10.23 -8.59 -17.83
CA GLU A 86 9.88 -8.00 -19.13
C GLU A 86 10.37 -6.54 -19.24
N ASP A 87 10.21 -5.76 -18.16
CA ASP A 87 10.66 -4.37 -18.09
C ASP A 87 12.18 -4.25 -18.23
N LEU A 88 12.97 -5.27 -17.88
CA LEU A 88 14.43 -5.25 -18.06
C LEU A 88 14.82 -5.08 -19.54
N HIS A 89 14.10 -5.76 -20.43
CA HIS A 89 14.38 -5.74 -21.87
C HIS A 89 13.63 -4.63 -22.60
N THR A 90 12.40 -4.31 -22.17
CA THR A 90 11.53 -3.35 -22.87
C THR A 90 11.67 -1.92 -22.34
N GLN A 91 11.79 -1.74 -21.02
CA GLN A 91 11.82 -0.43 -20.36
C GLN A 91 12.80 -0.39 -19.17
N PRO A 92 14.13 -0.44 -19.42
CA PRO A 92 15.14 -0.61 -18.38
C PRO A 92 15.08 0.44 -17.26
N LYS A 93 14.64 1.67 -17.56
CA LYS A 93 14.47 2.74 -16.56
C LYS A 93 13.40 2.40 -15.51
N ARG A 94 12.33 1.71 -15.88
CA ARG A 94 11.28 1.27 -14.94
C ARG A 94 11.80 0.16 -14.04
N PHE A 95 12.48 -0.82 -14.62
CA PHE A 95 13.18 -1.87 -13.89
C PHE A 95 14.13 -1.30 -12.82
N TRP A 96 15.06 -0.41 -13.21
CA TRP A 96 16.02 0.15 -12.27
C TRP A 96 15.40 1.12 -11.25
N SER A 97 14.34 1.82 -11.60
CA SER A 97 13.56 2.60 -10.62
C SER A 97 12.90 1.69 -9.60
N TYR A 98 12.36 0.55 -10.05
CA TYR A 98 11.76 -0.44 -9.18
C TYR A 98 12.79 -1.13 -8.26
N VAL A 99 13.94 -1.57 -8.79
CA VAL A 99 15.03 -2.16 -7.97
C VAL A 99 15.58 -1.15 -6.96
N ARG A 100 15.76 0.12 -7.34
CA ARG A 100 16.21 1.17 -6.41
C ARG A 100 15.21 1.44 -5.29
N SER A 101 13.91 1.25 -5.53
CA SER A 101 12.89 1.40 -4.49
C SER A 101 13.03 0.39 -3.33
N TRP A 102 13.79 -0.69 -3.52
CA TRP A 102 14.07 -1.67 -2.47
C TRP A 102 15.19 -1.24 -1.51
N LYS A 103 16.10 -0.37 -1.97
CA LYS A 103 17.24 0.11 -1.20
C LYS A 103 16.97 1.50 -0.64
N GLN A 104 16.16 1.56 0.40
CA GLN A 104 16.22 2.65 1.36
C GLN A 104 16.62 2.04 2.70
N ASP A 105 17.91 1.71 2.84
CA ASP A 105 18.47 1.72 4.19
C ASP A 105 18.35 3.16 4.66
N SER A 106 17.63 3.36 5.77
CA SER A 106 17.79 4.55 6.57
C SER A 106 19.19 4.44 7.17
N SER A 107 20.22 4.86 6.44
CA SER A 107 21.56 5.08 6.99
C SER A 107 21.45 6.24 7.99
N GLY A 108 20.90 5.91 9.16
CA GLY A 108 20.68 6.80 10.30
C GLY A 108 22.00 7.09 10.99
N ILE A 109 22.99 7.58 10.24
CA ILE A 109 24.12 8.28 10.85
C ILE A 109 23.53 9.62 11.27
N ALA A 110 23.10 9.70 12.52
CA ALA A 110 22.74 10.97 13.14
C ALA A 110 23.97 11.89 13.11
N ALA A 111 23.78 13.16 12.78
CA ALA A 111 24.85 14.14 12.83
C ALA A 111 25.43 14.21 14.25
N LEU A 112 26.76 14.13 14.38
CA LEU A 112 27.45 14.32 15.65
C LEU A 112 27.20 15.76 16.10
N LYS A 113 26.60 15.92 17.29
CA LYS A 113 26.36 17.22 17.91
C LYS A 113 27.71 17.79 18.37
N ASN A 114 28.13 18.92 17.82
CA ASN A 114 29.26 19.67 18.38
C ASN A 114 28.84 20.23 19.74
N SER A 115 29.63 19.94 20.78
CA SER A 115 29.50 20.52 22.10
C SER A 115 30.25 21.85 22.14
N ASP A 116 29.51 22.95 22.19
CA ASP A 116 29.96 24.24 22.73
C ASP A 116 29.37 24.42 24.13
#